data_AF-A0A7N2KKA0-F1
#
_entry.id   AF-A0A7N2KKA0-F1
#
_cell.length_a   1.000
_cell.length_b   1.000
_cell.length_c   1.000
_cell.angle_alpha   90.00
_cell.angle_beta   90.00
_cell.angle_gamma   90.00
#
_symmetry.space_group_name_H-M   'P 1'
#
loop_
_entity.id
_entity.type
_entity.pdbx_description
1 polymer ?
#
loop_
_entity_poly.entity_id
_entity_poly.type
_entity_poly.pdbx_seq_one_letter_code
_entity_poly.pdbx_strand_id
1 'polypeptide(L)'
;MQLHHQKHHQTYITNYNKALEQLDQALAKADSSSIVQLQSAIKFNGGGHKNHSIFWKNLTPLRVSALAFVISTFVNRIPLISRRANQKGRGQKRVRDFASSD
;
A
#
# COMPACT_ATOMS: atom_id res chain seq x y z
N MET A 1 5.43 9.99 -10.59
CA MET A 1 4.05 10.14 -10.08
C MET A 1 2.97 9.73 -11.09
N GLN A 2 3.14 10.04 -12.39
CA GLN A 2 2.14 9.68 -13.42
C GLN A 2 1.88 8.17 -13.55
N LEU A 3 2.91 7.34 -13.74
CA LEU A 3 2.74 5.88 -13.83
C LEU A 3 2.18 5.27 -12.54
N HIS A 4 2.60 5.78 -11.39
CA HIS A 4 2.10 5.34 -10.08
C HIS A 4 0.59 5.55 -9.94
N HIS A 5 0.10 6.71 -10.38
CA HIS A 5 -1.33 7.00 -10.38
C HIS A 5 -2.06 6.25 -11.51
N GLN A 6 -1.66 6.44 -12.76
CA GLN A 6 -2.41 5.96 -13.92
C GLN A 6 -2.35 4.43 -14.12
N LYS A 7 -1.30 3.76 -13.63
CA LYS A 7 -1.17 2.30 -13.75
C LYS A 7 -1.42 1.62 -12.42
N HIS A 8 -0.60 1.88 -11.39
CA HIS A 8 -0.72 1.11 -10.13
C HIS A 8 -2.02 1.40 -9.38
N HIS A 9 -2.39 2.67 -9.18
CA HIS A 9 -3.66 3.01 -8.51
C HIS A 9 -4.87 2.55 -9.34
N GLN A 10 -4.82 2.72 -10.66
CA GLN A 10 -5.87 2.23 -11.56
C GLN A 10 -6.05 0.72 -11.49
N THR A 11 -4.97 -0.07 -11.45
CA THR A 11 -5.05 -1.53 -11.32
C THR A 11 -5.75 -1.95 -10.02
N TYR A 12 -5.46 -1.29 -8.90
CA TYR A 12 -6.18 -1.57 -7.65
C TYR A 12 -7.66 -1.28 -7.76
N ILE A 13 -8.06 -0.20 -8.43
CA ILE A 13 -9.48 0.14 -8.64
C ILE A 13 -10.16 -0.93 -9.50
N THR A 14 -9.58 -1.25 -10.66
CA THR A 14 -10.15 -2.22 -11.60
C THR A 14 -10.32 -3.59 -10.96
N ASN A 15 -9.28 -4.09 -10.28
CA ASN A 15 -9.33 -5.40 -9.64
C ASN A 15 -10.25 -5.41 -8.41
N TYR A 16 -10.36 -4.29 -7.68
CA TYR A 16 -11.27 -4.19 -6.56
C TYR A 16 -12.73 -4.26 -7.03
N ASN A 17 -13.09 -3.50 -8.08
CA ASN A 17 -14.44 -3.54 -8.65
C ASN A 17 -14.81 -4.94 -9.15
N LYS A 18 -13.89 -5.61 -9.87
CA LYS A 18 -14.11 -7.00 -10.31
C LYS A 18 -14.34 -7.95 -9.13
N ALA A 19 -13.59 -7.79 -8.04
CA ALA A 19 -13.77 -8.63 -6.85
C ALA A 19 -15.11 -8.37 -6.15
N LEU A 20 -15.63 -7.14 -6.20
CA LEU A 20 -16.97 -6.80 -5.69
C LEU A 20 -18.08 -7.42 -6.54
N GLU A 21 -17.97 -7.37 -7.87
CA GLU A 21 -18.93 -8.03 -8.76
C GLU A 21 -18.99 -9.55 -8.49
N GLN A 22 -17.83 -10.18 -8.30
CA GLN A 22 -17.76 -11.60 -7.94
C GLN A 22 -18.34 -11.88 -6.54
N LEU A 23 -18.14 -10.96 -5.59
CA LEU A 23 -18.71 -11.06 -4.25
C LEU A 23 -20.23 -11.01 -4.30
N ASP A 24 -20.81 -10.07 -5.06
CA ASP A 24 -22.26 -9.94 -5.21
C ASP A 24 -22.88 -11.21 -5.81
N GLN A 25 -22.21 -11.82 -6.80
CA GLN A 25 -22.62 -13.10 -7.36
C GLN A 25 -22.55 -14.25 -6.35
N ALA A 26 -21.49 -14.29 -5.52
CA ALA A 26 -21.33 -15.30 -4.49
C ALA A 26 -22.38 -15.14 -3.37
N LEU A 27 -22.70 -13.90 -2.98
CA LEU A 27 -23.76 -13.57 -2.04
C LEU A 27 -25.13 -13.99 -2.57
N ALA A 28 -25.43 -13.69 -3.83
CA ALA A 28 -26.70 -14.09 -4.46
C ALA A 28 -26.91 -15.61 -4.49
N LYS A 29 -25.81 -16.38 -4.55
CA LYS A 29 -25.83 -17.84 -4.54
C LYS A 29 -25.69 -18.45 -3.13
N ALA A 30 -25.56 -17.62 -2.10
CA ALA A 30 -25.21 -18.05 -0.74
C ALA A 30 -23.94 -18.94 -0.68
N ASP A 31 -23.00 -18.74 -1.59
CA ASP A 31 -21.76 -19.53 -1.67
C ASP A 31 -20.70 -18.96 -0.71
N SER A 32 -20.75 -19.45 0.53
CA SER A 32 -19.81 -19.07 1.60
C SER A 32 -18.35 -19.35 1.26
N SER A 33 -18.05 -20.38 0.47
CA SER A 33 -16.67 -20.73 0.08
C SER A 33 -16.09 -19.65 -0.83
N SER A 34 -16.82 -19.26 -1.87
CA SER A 34 -16.40 -18.19 -2.79
C SER A 34 -16.26 -16.85 -2.06
N ILE A 35 -17.17 -16.53 -1.13
CA ILE A 35 -17.10 -15.31 -0.32
C ILE A 35 -15.78 -15.25 0.47
N VAL A 36 -15.37 -16.35 1.11
CA VAL A 36 -14.12 -16.42 1.89
C VAL A 36 -12.90 -16.31 0.97
N GLN A 37 -12.91 -16.96 -0.19
CA GLN A 37 -11.80 -16.89 -1.15
C GLN A 37 -11.58 -15.47 -1.69
N LEU A 38 -12.66 -14.69 -1.90
CA LEU A 38 -12.59 -13.32 -2.40
C LEU A 38 -12.04 -12.31 -1.38
N GLN A 39 -12.05 -12.63 -0.07
CA GLN A 39 -11.59 -11.71 0.99
C GLN A 39 -10.17 -11.20 0.76
N SER A 40 -9.25 -12.06 0.31
CA SER A 40 -7.86 -11.66 0.07
C SER A 40 -7.76 -10.64 -1.05
N ALA A 41 -8.48 -10.85 -2.17
CA ALA A 41 -8.50 -9.95 -3.31
C ALA A 41 -9.13 -8.60 -2.96
N ILE A 42 -10.23 -8.61 -2.21
CA ILE A 42 -10.90 -7.40 -1.72
C ILE A 42 -9.99 -6.61 -0.80
N LYS A 43 -9.38 -7.26 0.20
CA LYS A 43 -8.48 -6.61 1.15
C LYS A 43 -7.25 -6.02 0.45
N PHE A 44 -6.64 -6.76 -0.45
CA PHE A 44 -5.44 -6.33 -1.15
C PHE A 44 -5.72 -5.14 -2.08
N ASN A 45 -6.72 -5.26 -2.96
CA ASN A 45 -7.01 -4.24 -3.95
C ASN A 45 -7.74 -3.03 -3.34
N GLY A 46 -8.72 -3.26 -2.46
CA GLY A 46 -9.42 -2.19 -1.75
C GLY A 46 -8.49 -1.43 -0.79
N GLY A 47 -7.64 -2.15 -0.06
CA GLY A 47 -6.58 -1.55 0.77
C GLY A 47 -5.58 -0.76 -0.06
N GLY A 48 -5.16 -1.30 -1.20
CA GLY A 48 -4.32 -0.60 -2.19
C GLY A 48 -4.95 0.72 -2.64
N HIS A 49 -6.20 0.69 -3.10
CA HIS A 49 -6.93 1.89 -3.53
C HIS A 49 -7.06 2.94 -2.42
N LYS A 50 -7.44 2.53 -1.20
CA LYS A 50 -7.59 3.43 -0.05
C LYS A 50 -6.26 4.08 0.33
N ASN A 51 -5.19 3.28 0.45
CA ASN A 51 -3.87 3.77 0.82
C ASN A 51 -3.33 4.77 -0.21
N HIS A 52 -3.51 4.50 -1.50
CA HIS A 52 -3.11 5.44 -2.56
C HIS A 52 -3.92 6.72 -2.53
N SER A 53 -5.24 6.63 -2.32
CA SER A 53 -6.10 7.82 -2.21
C SER A 53 -5.69 8.74 -1.05
N ILE A 54 -5.31 8.16 0.10
CA ILE A 54 -4.76 8.90 1.25
C ILE A 54 -3.40 9.49 0.89
N PHE A 55 -2.50 8.68 0.32
CA PHE A 55 -1.16 9.12 -0.10
C PHE A 55 -1.22 10.36 -0.99
N TRP A 56 -2.05 10.37 -2.03
CA TRP A 56 -2.17 11.52 -2.94
C TRP A 56 -2.72 12.77 -2.27
N LYS A 57 -3.71 12.63 -1.37
CA LYS A 57 -4.26 13.76 -0.60
C LYS A 57 -3.26 14.35 0.39
N ASN A 58 -2.34 13.53 0.89
CA ASN A 58 -1.31 13.97 1.84
C ASN A 58 -0.09 14.61 1.14
N LEU A 59 -0.01 14.54 -0.19
CA LEU A 59 1.02 15.24 -0.95
C LEU A 59 0.59 16.68 -1.17
N THR A 60 1.39 17.60 -0.63
CA THR A 60 1.31 19.02 -0.94
C THR A 60 2.62 19.42 -1.63
N PRO A 61 2.60 20.26 -2.67
CA PRO A 61 3.83 20.87 -3.15
C PRO A 61 4.46 21.64 -2.00
N LEU A 62 5.79 21.55 -1.87
CA LEU A 62 6.53 22.31 -0.86
C LEU A 62 6.24 23.81 -1.05
N ARG A 63 5.37 24.35 -0.19
CA ARG A 63 5.20 25.78 0.00
C ARG A 63 6.07 26.15 1.18
N VAL A 64 7.11 26.95 0.95
CA VAL A 64 7.92 27.53 2.03
C VAL A 64 6.97 28.39 2.86
N SER A 65 6.44 27.81 3.93
CA SER A 65 5.48 28.42 4.84
C SER A 65 5.82 27.96 6.24
N ALA A 66 5.67 28.86 7.21
CA ALA A 66 6.29 28.87 8.54
C ALA A 66 6.09 27.62 9.43
N LEU A 67 5.29 26.65 9.00
CA LEU A 67 5.01 25.40 9.72
C LEU A 67 6.22 24.44 9.82
N ALA A 68 7.27 24.66 9.02
CA ALA A 68 8.51 23.88 9.08
C ALA A 68 9.24 24.01 10.44
N PHE A 69 8.94 25.05 11.23
CA PHE A 69 9.59 25.30 12.53
C PHE A 69 9.06 24.39 13.67
N VAL A 70 7.78 24.00 13.64
CA VAL A 70 7.14 23.21 14.72
C VAL A 70 7.40 21.71 14.56
N ILE A 71 7.55 21.20 13.33
CA ILE A 71 7.86 19.78 13.10
C ILE A 71 9.33 19.48 13.44
N SER A 72 10.23 20.45 13.24
CA SER A 72 11.66 20.32 13.60
C SER A 72 11.88 20.06 15.09
N THR A 73 11.05 20.65 15.97
CA THR A 73 11.21 20.52 17.43
C THR A 73 10.71 19.20 17.99
N PHE A 74 9.76 18.51 17.32
CA PHE A 74 9.26 17.20 17.77
C PHE A 74 9.98 16.00 17.14
N VAL A 75 10.42 16.10 15.88
CA VAL A 75 11.07 14.97 15.18
C VAL A 75 12.56 14.84 15.53
N ASN A 76 13.26 15.94 15.82
CA ASN A 76 14.70 15.91 16.11
C ASN A 76 15.05 15.54 17.57
N ARG A 77 14.08 15.21 18.43
CA ARG A 77 14.33 14.82 19.84
C ARG A 77 14.30 13.31 20.13
N ILE A 78 14.15 12.45 19.11
CA ILE A 78 14.22 10.98 19.28
C ILE A 78 15.21 10.39 18.25
N PRO A 79 16.46 10.07 18.62
CA PRO A 79 17.46 9.53 17.69
C PRO A 79 17.27 8.01 17.45
N LEU A 80 16.05 7.52 17.16
CA LEU A 80 15.81 6.06 17.08
C LEU A 80 14.88 5.55 15.96
N ILE A 81 14.22 6.41 15.16
CA ILE A 81 13.21 5.92 14.21
C ILE A 81 13.65 6.01 12.73
N SER A 82 14.67 6.81 12.40
CA SER A 82 15.09 6.96 10.99
C SER A 82 15.87 5.76 10.41
N ARG A 83 16.33 4.80 11.23
CA ARG A 83 17.09 3.62 10.76
C ARG A 83 16.24 2.39 10.42
N ARG A 84 14.99 2.30 10.89
CA ARG A 84 14.18 1.06 10.80
C ARG A 84 13.45 0.89 9.46
N ALA A 85 13.11 2.00 8.77
CA ALA A 85 12.40 1.94 7.49
C ALA A 85 13.30 1.49 6.32
N ASN A 86 14.60 1.81 6.35
CA ASN A 86 15.55 1.51 5.27
C ASN A 86 16.20 0.11 5.39
N GLN A 87 16.08 -0.57 6.54
CA GLN A 87 16.57 -1.94 6.72
C GLN A 87 15.57 -3.00 6.21
N LYS A 88 14.26 -2.77 6.31
CA LYS A 88 13.26 -3.75 5.86
C LYS A 88 13.26 -3.98 4.33
N GLY A 89 13.68 -3.01 3.54
CA GLY A 89 13.82 -3.17 2.08
C GLY A 89 15.09 -3.89 1.62
N ARG A 90 16.11 -4.05 2.48
CA ARG A 90 17.40 -4.68 2.15
C ARG A 90 17.56 -6.11 2.66
N GLY A 91 16.70 -6.55 3.58
CA GLY A 91 16.76 -7.89 4.18
C GLY A 91 16.32 -9.03 3.25
N GLN A 92 15.54 -8.76 2.20
CA GLN A 92 14.95 -9.81 1.36
C GLN A 92 15.71 -10.08 0.06
N LYS A 93 16.73 -9.27 -0.25
CA LYS A 93 17.59 -9.46 -1.44
C LYS A 93 18.84 -10.31 -1.17
N ARG A 94 19.11 -10.72 0.08
CA ARG A 94 20.34 -11.46 0.44
C ARG A 94 20.15 -12.95 0.73
N VAL A 95 18.92 -13.47 0.64
CA VAL A 95 18.62 -14.88 0.94
C VAL A 95 18.39 -15.72 -0.34
N ARG A 96 18.46 -15.11 -1.53
CA ARG A 96 18.29 -15.83 -2.81
C ARG A 96 19.59 -16.15 -3.55
N ASP A 97 20.74 -15.78 -2.99
CA ASP A 97 22.05 -16.02 -3.63
C ASP A 97 22.82 -17.21 -2.99
N PHE A 98 22.18 -17.98 -2.09
CA PHE A 98 22.81 -19.13 -1.39
C PHE A 98 22.19 -20.49 -1.75
N ALA A 99 21.35 -20.57 -2.78
CA ALA A 99 20.65 -21.81 -3.16
C ALA A 99 20.88 -22.22 -4.62
N SER A 100 22.06 -21.92 -5.18
CA SER A 100 22.46 -22.41 -6.50
C SER A 100 23.94 -22.81 -6.57
N SER A 101 24.44 -23.46 -5.52
CA SER A 101 25.75 -24.10 -5.54
C SER A 101 25.68 -25.36 -4.70
N ASP A 102 25.05 -26.38 -5.28
CA ASP A 102 25.34 -27.82 -5.13
C ASP A 102 24.74 -28.54 -6.35
#